data_AF-A0A3B8YS06-F1
#
_entry.id   AF-A0A3B8YS06-F1
#
_cell.length_a   1.000
_cell.length_b   1.000
_cell.length_c   1.000
_cell.angle_alpha   90.00
_cell.angle_beta   90.00
_cell.angle_gamma   90.00
#
_symmetry.space_group_name_H-M   'P 1'
#
loop_
_entity.id
_entity.type
_entity.pdbx_description
1 polymer ?
#
loop_
_entity_poly.entity_id
_entity_poly.type
_entity_poly.pdbx_seq_one_letter_code
_entity_poly.pdbx_strand_id
1 'polypeptide(L)'
;MLSPQRLCVGGVVQPNVLQRIAQRGMINKMESNDVGGRGKRGRNAAFLIACSILLIAGCGGSSSGTVLTEPTPLPEALSELDASFHEAIAYGPSVEKNLFDILLPKNPYAVPLVIYFHGGDFTGGSRSVAWSEDSAPQIKRLIDADVAVASVDYRFLNRSEALGLRTPLGDGARSVQFIRLHAEKLGIDAARIVLLGDSVGAGMSLWIAVSDDRAEPFSTDPVLRQSTRVQGAILRETQASFDVDRWSEDVFYGSGACFRGGSRCPELEDKILDFYGISDLDELGSSETRAYRRDVDMIPLMTADDPALFIRNQDRPNRLPSNWDLILHHPRHATTIADKASRVGIEYTLYAPALGIEDFRGENEVDFALRILAK
;
A
#
# COMPACT_ATOMS: atom_id res chain seq x y z
N MET A 1 -47.42 9.42 -6.54
CA MET A 1 -46.85 8.11 -6.20
C MET A 1 -45.35 8.31 -6.02
N LEU A 2 -44.90 8.42 -4.77
CA LEU A 2 -43.49 8.52 -4.37
C LEU A 2 -43.28 7.45 -3.29
N SER A 3 -42.23 6.66 -3.41
CA SER A 3 -41.86 5.55 -2.51
C SER A 3 -40.33 5.37 -2.58
N PRO A 4 -39.64 4.94 -1.51
CA PRO A 4 -39.38 5.74 -0.32
C PRO A 4 -37.88 5.84 0.00
N GLN A 5 -37.49 6.92 0.68
CA GLN A 5 -36.19 7.06 1.33
C GLN A 5 -35.96 5.90 2.31
N ARG A 6 -34.87 5.14 2.12
CA ARG A 6 -34.39 4.20 3.14
C ARG A 6 -33.81 5.01 4.29
N LEU A 7 -34.59 5.13 5.35
CA LEU A 7 -34.12 5.59 6.66
C LEU A 7 -33.02 4.66 7.16
N CYS A 8 -31.88 5.23 7.55
CA CYS A 8 -30.90 4.59 8.42
C CYS A 8 -31.59 4.32 9.78
N VAL A 9 -32.18 3.13 9.92
CA VAL A 9 -32.72 2.69 11.20
C VAL A 9 -31.56 2.19 12.05
N GLY A 10 -31.17 3.00 13.03
CA GLY A 10 -30.28 2.60 14.11
C GLY A 10 -30.90 1.47 14.93
N GLY A 11 -30.37 0.26 14.76
CA GLY A 11 -30.59 -0.85 15.69
C GLY A 11 -29.57 -0.77 16.81
N VAL A 12 -30.03 -0.39 18.01
CA VAL A 12 -29.27 -0.51 19.25
C VAL A 12 -29.01 -1.99 19.52
N VAL A 13 -27.76 -2.43 19.42
CA VAL A 13 -27.28 -3.65 20.07
C VAL A 13 -26.19 -3.23 21.04
N GLN A 14 -26.47 -3.37 22.33
CA GLN A 14 -25.47 -3.12 23.37
C GLN A 14 -24.36 -4.18 23.32
N PRO A 15 -23.08 -3.82 23.42
CA PRO A 15 -22.03 -4.78 23.73
C PRO A 15 -21.79 -4.83 25.25
N ASN A 16 -22.42 -5.79 25.92
CA ASN A 16 -21.75 -6.51 27.01
C ASN A 16 -21.22 -7.78 26.34
N VAL A 17 -19.95 -8.18 26.45
CA VAL A 17 -19.37 -8.79 27.64
C VAL A 17 -17.83 -8.71 27.54
N LEU A 18 -17.23 -7.88 28.39
CA LEU A 18 -15.94 -8.15 29.00
C LEU A 18 -16.19 -9.12 30.16
N GLN A 19 -15.91 -10.42 29.95
CA GLN A 19 -15.54 -11.43 30.96
C GLN A 19 -15.76 -12.83 30.39
N ARG A 20 -14.65 -13.52 30.05
CA ARG A 20 -14.33 -14.91 30.42
C ARG A 20 -13.04 -15.33 29.72
N ILE A 21 -11.91 -15.00 30.36
CA ILE A 21 -10.73 -15.85 30.30
C ILE A 21 -11.00 -17.00 31.28
N ALA A 22 -10.92 -18.23 30.79
CA ALA A 22 -10.36 -19.42 31.44
C ALA A 22 -11.09 -20.71 31.03
N GLN A 23 -10.28 -21.73 30.73
CA GLN A 23 -10.59 -23.17 30.65
C GLN A 23 -11.26 -23.69 29.36
N ARG A 24 -10.46 -24.29 28.47
CA ARG A 24 -10.17 -25.74 28.47
C ARG A 24 -9.32 -26.11 27.26
N GLY A 25 -8.20 -26.75 27.52
CA GLY A 25 -7.47 -27.53 26.53
C GLY A 25 -8.03 -28.95 26.40
N MET A 26 -7.44 -29.63 25.42
CA MET A 26 -7.29 -31.08 25.23
C MET A 26 -8.26 -31.84 24.28
N ILE A 27 -7.66 -32.20 23.12
CA ILE A 27 -7.38 -33.57 22.63
C ILE A 27 -8.40 -34.33 21.73
N ASN A 28 -7.80 -35.02 20.74
CA ASN A 28 -8.23 -36.08 19.78
C ASN A 28 -8.90 -35.64 18.47
N LYS A 29 -8.35 -35.88 17.26
CA LYS A 29 -7.66 -37.04 16.60
C LYS A 29 -8.63 -38.18 16.24
N MET A 30 -8.93 -38.30 14.94
CA MET A 30 -9.43 -39.45 14.15
C MET A 30 -10.03 -38.84 12.86
N GLU A 31 -9.93 -39.38 11.64
CA GLU A 31 -9.28 -40.58 11.12
C GLU A 31 -9.20 -40.41 9.59
N SER A 32 -8.19 -41.05 9.02
CA SER A 32 -7.98 -41.31 7.60
C SER A 32 -9.14 -42.06 6.94
N ASN A 33 -9.35 -41.84 5.65
CA ASN A 33 -9.68 -42.95 4.76
C ASN A 33 -9.08 -42.75 3.37
N ASP A 34 -8.31 -43.76 3.00
CA ASP A 34 -7.56 -43.96 1.76
C ASP A 34 -8.28 -45.06 0.96
N VAL A 35 -8.59 -44.80 -0.31
CA VAL A 35 -8.91 -45.80 -1.36
C VAL A 35 -8.46 -45.14 -2.66
N GLY A 36 -7.47 -45.59 -3.43
CA GLY A 36 -7.03 -46.94 -3.72
C GLY A 36 -7.54 -47.35 -5.11
N GLY A 37 -6.73 -47.21 -6.17
CA GLY A 37 -7.15 -47.64 -7.52
C GLY A 37 -6.11 -47.51 -8.65
N ARG A 38 -5.28 -48.55 -8.81
CA ARG A 38 -4.27 -48.76 -9.88
C ARG A 38 -4.90 -48.95 -11.27
N GLY A 39 -4.14 -48.67 -12.35
CA GLY A 39 -4.50 -49.25 -13.66
C GLY A 39 -3.73 -48.86 -14.93
N LYS A 40 -2.46 -49.29 -15.05
CA LYS A 40 -1.75 -49.82 -16.26
C LYS A 40 -1.78 -49.08 -17.63
N ARG A 41 -0.55 -48.65 -18.02
CA ARG A 41 0.23 -48.91 -19.26
C ARG A 41 -0.50 -49.34 -20.56
N GLY A 42 -0.13 -48.70 -21.68
CA GLY A 42 -0.07 -49.37 -22.98
C GLY A 42 0.06 -48.53 -24.27
N ARG A 43 1.31 -48.30 -24.71
CA ARG A 43 1.82 -48.35 -26.11
C ARG A 43 1.42 -47.30 -27.17
N ASN A 44 2.48 -46.62 -27.63
CA ASN A 44 2.91 -46.43 -29.03
C ASN A 44 1.96 -45.77 -30.04
N ALA A 45 2.27 -44.52 -30.38
CA ALA A 45 2.22 -44.07 -31.77
C ALA A 45 3.30 -43.00 -31.98
N ALA A 46 4.29 -43.33 -32.80
CA ALA A 46 5.32 -42.41 -33.27
C ALA A 46 4.66 -41.42 -34.25
N PHE A 47 4.73 -40.12 -33.94
CA PHE A 47 4.50 -39.07 -34.90
C PHE A 47 5.83 -38.39 -35.21
N LEU A 48 6.34 -38.65 -36.41
CA LEU A 48 7.40 -37.89 -37.05
C LEU A 48 6.84 -36.50 -37.36
N ILE A 49 7.29 -35.48 -36.63
CA ILE A 49 7.13 -34.08 -37.05
C ILE A 49 8.53 -33.52 -37.24
N ALA A 50 8.76 -33.05 -38.46
CA ALA A 50 10.04 -32.60 -38.98
C ALA A 50 10.64 -31.45 -38.15
N CYS A 51 11.93 -31.58 -37.85
CA CYS A 51 12.76 -30.48 -37.38
C CYS A 51 12.90 -29.42 -38.48
N SER A 52 12.14 -28.33 -38.36
CA SER A 52 12.48 -27.06 -39.02
C SER A 52 13.28 -26.23 -38.03
N ILE A 53 14.60 -26.25 -38.19
CA ILE A 53 15.51 -25.30 -37.56
C ILE A 53 15.24 -23.94 -38.20
N LEU A 54 14.40 -23.12 -37.57
CA LEU A 54 14.40 -21.69 -37.80
C LEU A 54 15.47 -21.07 -36.89
N LEU A 55 16.59 -20.70 -37.50
CA LEU A 55 17.54 -19.73 -36.95
C LEU A 55 16.82 -18.38 -36.84
N ILE A 56 16.14 -18.13 -35.71
CA ILE A 56 15.82 -16.76 -35.31
C ILE A 56 17.08 -16.23 -34.64
N ALA A 57 17.79 -15.39 -35.39
CA ALA A 57 18.86 -14.57 -34.89
C ALA A 57 18.38 -13.84 -33.62
N GLY A 58 19.13 -14.03 -32.54
CA GLY A 58 18.85 -13.38 -31.27
C GLY A 58 18.94 -11.87 -31.41
N CYS A 59 17.95 -11.19 -30.84
CA CYS A 59 18.18 -9.94 -30.14
C CYS A 59 17.87 -10.21 -28.67
N GLY A 60 18.83 -10.82 -27.98
CA GLY A 60 18.93 -10.70 -26.54
C GLY A 60 19.20 -9.23 -26.22
N GLY A 61 18.14 -8.48 -25.97
CA GLY A 61 18.23 -7.17 -25.34
C GLY A 61 18.44 -7.35 -23.84
N SER A 62 19.58 -7.90 -23.43
CA SER A 62 20.09 -7.62 -22.10
C SER A 62 20.48 -6.14 -22.10
N SER A 63 19.58 -5.26 -21.66
CA SER A 63 19.96 -3.89 -21.36
C SER A 63 20.90 -3.93 -20.15
N SER A 64 22.18 -4.07 -20.43
CA SER A 64 23.29 -3.74 -19.53
C SER A 64 23.39 -2.22 -19.33
N GLY A 65 22.26 -1.52 -19.30
CA GLY A 65 22.15 -0.13 -18.90
C GLY A 65 22.29 -0.01 -17.40
N THR A 66 23.06 0.98 -16.98
CA THR A 66 23.08 1.47 -15.60
C THR A 66 21.68 1.95 -15.24
N VAL A 67 21.14 1.47 -14.12
CA VAL A 67 19.81 1.88 -13.61
C VAL A 67 19.91 3.25 -12.94
N LEU A 68 21.05 3.51 -12.30
CA LEU A 68 21.37 4.81 -11.73
C LEU A 68 21.74 5.78 -12.84
N THR A 69 21.13 6.96 -12.77
CA THR A 69 21.60 8.18 -13.44
C THR A 69 22.89 8.66 -12.78
N GLU A 70 23.63 9.57 -13.42
CA GLU A 70 24.74 10.25 -12.75
C GLU A 70 24.23 10.95 -11.47
N PRO A 71 25.00 10.95 -10.37
CA PRO A 71 24.59 11.64 -9.15
C PRO A 71 24.31 13.12 -9.44
N THR A 72 23.20 13.61 -8.91
CA THR A 72 22.86 15.04 -8.94
C THR A 72 23.25 15.70 -7.61
N PRO A 73 23.38 17.05 -7.59
CA PRO A 73 23.59 17.76 -6.34
C PRO A 73 22.51 17.43 -5.32
N LEU A 74 22.89 17.30 -4.05
CA LEU A 74 21.94 17.12 -2.96
C LEU A 74 20.96 18.30 -2.93
N PRO A 75 19.67 18.04 -2.62
CA PRO A 75 18.73 19.09 -2.26
C PRO A 75 19.29 19.97 -1.14
N GLU A 76 18.96 21.27 -1.14
CA GLU A 76 19.53 22.25 -0.20
C GLU A 76 19.37 21.82 1.27
N ALA A 77 18.19 21.31 1.63
CA ALA A 77 17.88 20.80 2.98
C ALA A 77 18.76 19.61 3.43
N LEU A 78 19.46 18.97 2.49
CA LEU A 78 20.27 17.77 2.70
C LEU A 78 21.75 17.99 2.33
N SER A 79 22.17 19.24 2.09
CA SER A 79 23.50 19.57 1.56
C SER A 79 24.66 19.08 2.42
N GLU A 80 24.42 18.90 3.73
CA GLU A 80 25.42 18.47 4.71
C GLU A 80 25.57 16.94 4.83
N LEU A 81 24.77 16.16 4.10
CA LEU A 81 24.83 14.70 4.16
C LEU A 81 25.97 14.13 3.32
N ASP A 82 26.71 13.16 3.87
CA ASP A 82 27.68 12.35 3.13
C ASP A 82 26.94 11.22 2.39
N ALA A 83 26.21 11.60 1.34
CA ALA A 83 25.29 10.73 0.58
C ALA A 83 25.37 11.03 -0.93
N SER A 84 24.91 10.08 -1.76
CA SER A 84 24.73 10.31 -3.20
C SER A 84 23.25 10.37 -3.54
N PHE A 85 22.85 11.41 -4.27
CA PHE A 85 21.49 11.64 -4.70
C PHE A 85 21.36 11.36 -6.20
N HIS A 86 20.32 10.63 -6.59
CA HIS A 86 20.02 10.33 -7.98
C HIS A 86 18.55 10.63 -8.23
N GLU A 87 18.27 11.51 -9.18
CA GLU A 87 16.92 11.94 -9.48
C GLU A 87 16.35 11.33 -10.76
N ALA A 88 15.02 11.33 -10.85
CA ALA A 88 14.26 11.05 -12.06
C ALA A 88 14.56 9.67 -12.70
N ILE A 89 14.75 8.64 -11.88
CA ILE A 89 14.93 7.27 -12.35
C ILE A 89 13.56 6.72 -12.78
N ALA A 90 13.44 6.34 -14.05
CA ALA A 90 12.19 5.82 -14.59
C ALA A 90 11.97 4.34 -14.22
N TYR A 91 10.81 4.03 -13.63
CA TYR A 91 10.43 2.66 -13.24
C TYR A 91 9.27 2.07 -14.06
N GLY A 92 8.65 2.87 -14.92
CA GLY A 92 7.44 2.48 -15.66
C GLY A 92 7.26 3.21 -16.98
N PRO A 93 6.22 2.84 -17.74
CA PRO A 93 6.02 3.32 -19.11
C PRO A 93 5.66 4.80 -19.19
N SER A 94 5.11 5.40 -18.13
CA SER A 94 4.82 6.82 -18.07
C SER A 94 6.07 7.58 -17.63
N VAL A 95 6.94 7.95 -18.57
CA VAL A 95 8.25 8.56 -18.26
C VAL A 95 8.16 9.92 -17.53
N GLU A 96 7.00 10.56 -17.50
CA GLU A 96 6.78 11.82 -16.77
C GLU A 96 6.30 11.62 -15.33
N LYS A 97 5.76 10.44 -15.00
CA LYS A 97 5.11 10.15 -13.71
C LYS A 97 5.62 8.92 -13.01
N ASN A 98 6.14 7.93 -13.73
CA ASN A 98 6.77 6.76 -13.16
C ASN A 98 8.26 7.04 -12.92
N LEU A 99 8.52 8.01 -12.05
CA LEU A 99 9.85 8.45 -11.66
C LEU A 99 10.05 8.28 -10.16
N PHE A 100 11.27 7.96 -9.75
CA PHE A 100 11.66 8.09 -8.35
C PHE A 100 13.02 8.78 -8.24
N ASP A 101 13.22 9.45 -7.12
CA ASP A 101 14.53 9.89 -6.67
C ASP A 101 15.02 8.94 -5.58
N ILE A 102 16.33 8.77 -5.44
CA ILE A 102 16.93 7.96 -4.38
C ILE A 102 18.14 8.66 -3.78
N LEU A 103 18.15 8.68 -2.44
CA LEU A 103 19.25 9.12 -1.62
C LEU A 103 19.91 7.88 -1.01
N LEU A 104 21.19 7.68 -1.34
CA LEU A 104 21.97 6.54 -0.91
C LEU A 104 23.01 6.97 0.13
N PRO A 105 23.20 6.20 1.23
CA PRO A 105 24.34 6.41 2.10
C PRO A 105 25.64 6.17 1.31
N LYS A 106 26.75 6.70 1.81
CA LYS A 106 28.05 6.55 1.15
C LYS A 106 28.45 5.08 0.99
N ASN A 107 28.86 4.73 -0.24
CA ASN A 107 29.28 3.37 -0.61
C ASN A 107 28.21 2.30 -0.25
N PRO A 108 26.98 2.43 -0.79
CA PRO A 108 25.89 1.54 -0.41
C PRO A 108 26.20 0.09 -0.84
N TYR A 109 26.07 -0.85 0.09
CA TYR A 109 26.18 -2.28 -0.19
C TYR A 109 25.13 -3.05 0.61
N ALA A 110 24.13 -3.59 -0.08
CA ALA A 110 22.98 -4.27 0.52
C ALA A 110 22.37 -3.51 1.70
N VAL A 111 22.19 -2.19 1.55
CA VAL A 111 21.60 -1.33 2.59
C VAL A 111 20.07 -1.47 2.60
N PRO A 112 19.40 -1.36 3.77
CA PRO A 112 17.94 -1.34 3.80
C PRO A 112 17.39 -0.06 3.15
N LEU A 113 16.10 -0.07 2.84
CA LEU A 113 15.43 1.01 2.11
C LEU A 113 14.12 1.43 2.76
N VAL A 114 13.90 2.74 2.85
CA VAL A 114 12.58 3.34 3.02
C VAL A 114 12.09 3.89 1.69
N ILE A 115 10.89 3.50 1.25
CA ILE A 115 10.24 4.05 0.04
C ILE A 115 9.12 4.99 0.49
N TYR A 116 9.23 6.25 0.11
CA TYR A 116 8.23 7.28 0.38
C TYR A 116 7.25 7.47 -0.79
N PHE A 117 5.96 7.48 -0.45
CA PHE A 117 4.86 7.85 -1.34
C PHE A 117 4.21 9.14 -0.85
N HIS A 118 4.26 10.19 -1.68
CA HIS A 118 3.71 11.49 -1.34
C HIS A 118 2.17 11.49 -1.27
N GLY A 119 1.59 12.43 -0.53
CA GLY A 119 0.16 12.74 -0.54
C GLY A 119 -0.26 13.64 -1.71
N GLY A 120 -1.53 14.05 -1.74
CA GLY A 120 -2.06 14.96 -2.77
C GLY A 120 -3.32 14.47 -3.48
N ASP A 121 -4.18 13.71 -2.78
CA ASP A 121 -5.47 13.22 -3.29
C ASP A 121 -5.41 12.39 -4.58
N PHE A 122 -4.22 11.88 -4.94
CA PHE A 122 -3.90 11.30 -6.25
C PHE A 122 -4.16 12.27 -7.42
N THR A 123 -4.19 13.57 -7.18
CA THR A 123 -4.38 14.63 -8.19
C THR A 123 -3.23 15.64 -8.22
N GLY A 124 -2.31 15.53 -7.26
CA GLY A 124 -1.19 16.43 -7.07
C GLY A 124 -0.13 15.80 -6.16
N GLY A 125 0.82 16.63 -5.73
CA GLY A 125 2.00 16.21 -4.98
C GLY A 125 3.18 15.89 -5.89
N SER A 126 4.32 15.62 -5.25
CA SER A 126 5.55 15.24 -5.95
C SER A 126 6.50 14.52 -5.01
N ARG A 127 7.33 13.64 -5.56
CA ARG A 127 8.48 13.02 -4.90
C ARG A 127 9.45 14.03 -4.28
N SER A 128 9.51 15.27 -4.78
CA SER A 128 10.38 16.31 -4.20
C SER A 128 9.98 16.71 -2.78
N VAL A 129 8.74 16.45 -2.35
CA VAL A 129 8.26 16.73 -0.99
C VAL A 129 9.08 16.01 0.07
N ALA A 130 9.63 14.83 -0.24
CA ALA A 130 10.50 14.11 0.68
C ALA A 130 11.76 14.91 1.04
N TRP A 131 12.23 15.77 0.14
CA TRP A 131 13.52 16.45 0.25
C TRP A 131 13.41 17.86 0.87
N SER A 132 12.33 18.12 1.61
CA SER A 132 12.07 19.41 2.26
C SER A 132 12.79 19.53 3.62
N GLU A 133 12.94 20.78 4.09
CA GLU A 133 13.47 21.08 5.44
C GLU A 133 12.72 20.34 6.56
N ASP A 134 11.40 20.19 6.43
CA ASP A 134 10.57 19.52 7.43
C ASP A 134 10.87 18.00 7.53
N SER A 135 11.37 17.40 6.45
CA SER A 135 11.70 15.96 6.37
C SER A 135 13.19 15.67 6.56
N ALA A 136 14.04 16.69 6.43
CA ALA A 136 15.49 16.56 6.50
C ALA A 136 16.00 15.92 7.81
N PRO A 137 15.47 16.24 9.01
CA PRO A 137 15.89 15.60 10.25
C PRO A 137 15.66 14.08 10.25
N GLN A 138 14.52 13.63 9.73
CA GLN A 138 14.16 12.21 9.66
C GLN A 138 15.04 11.49 8.63
N ILE A 139 15.23 12.09 7.45
CA ILE A 139 16.10 11.55 6.40
C ILE A 139 17.54 11.45 6.86
N LYS A 140 18.06 12.49 7.53
CA LYS A 140 19.41 12.47 8.10
C LYS A 140 19.60 11.28 9.03
N ARG A 141 18.63 11.02 9.92
CA ARG A 141 18.69 9.88 10.85
C ARG A 141 18.68 8.53 10.14
N LEU A 142 17.96 8.40 9.03
CA LEU A 142 17.96 7.20 8.21
C LEU A 142 19.31 7.00 7.52
N ILE A 143 19.85 8.04 6.89
CA ILE A 143 21.16 7.99 6.21
C ILE A 143 22.30 7.74 7.20
N ASP A 144 22.30 8.39 8.37
CA ASP A 144 23.29 8.16 9.44
C ASP A 144 23.27 6.70 9.96
N ALA A 145 22.17 5.97 9.74
CA ALA A 145 21.98 4.57 10.09
C ALA A 145 22.16 3.62 8.89
N ASP A 146 22.80 4.10 7.81
CA ASP A 146 23.00 3.38 6.55
C ASP A 146 21.69 2.88 5.91
N VAL A 147 20.60 3.64 6.03
CA VAL A 147 19.31 3.33 5.38
C VAL A 147 19.10 4.27 4.19
N ALA A 148 18.95 3.69 3.00
CA ALA A 148 18.62 4.46 1.80
C ALA A 148 17.16 4.96 1.85
N VAL A 149 16.88 6.06 1.15
CA VAL A 149 15.54 6.62 1.02
C VAL A 149 15.22 6.83 -0.45
N ALA A 150 14.13 6.23 -0.94
CA ALA A 150 13.58 6.51 -2.25
C ALA A 150 12.28 7.30 -2.12
N SER A 151 12.01 8.22 -3.05
CA SER A 151 10.78 9.01 -3.10
C SER A 151 10.15 8.88 -4.48
N VAL A 152 8.87 8.52 -4.55
CA VAL A 152 8.24 8.03 -5.79
C VAL A 152 7.12 8.95 -6.24
N ASP A 153 7.17 9.37 -7.52
CA ASP A 153 6.01 9.89 -8.24
C ASP A 153 5.21 8.73 -8.82
N TYR A 154 3.91 8.93 -8.99
CA TYR A 154 3.00 7.98 -9.62
C TYR A 154 1.98 8.72 -10.48
N ARG A 155 1.31 8.02 -11.40
CA ARG A 155 0.25 8.64 -12.22
C ARG A 155 -0.94 9.05 -11.35
N PHE A 156 -1.48 10.22 -11.66
CA PHE A 156 -2.65 10.77 -10.99
C PHE A 156 -3.94 10.16 -11.54
N LEU A 157 -5.02 10.27 -10.77
CA LEU A 157 -6.36 9.96 -11.22
C LEU A 157 -6.70 10.82 -12.43
N ASN A 158 -7.28 10.18 -13.44
CA ASN A 158 -7.71 10.81 -14.66
C ASN A 158 -9.15 10.38 -14.94
N ARG A 159 -10.11 11.31 -14.89
CA ARG A 159 -11.53 11.05 -15.16
C ARG A 159 -11.79 10.45 -16.53
N SER A 160 -10.90 10.65 -17.50
CA SER A 160 -11.05 10.04 -18.83
C SER A 160 -10.63 8.56 -18.86
N GLU A 161 -10.09 8.02 -17.77
CA GLU A 161 -9.64 6.64 -17.66
C GLU A 161 -10.49 5.86 -16.64
N ALA A 162 -11.05 4.73 -17.07
CA ALA A 162 -11.86 3.87 -16.22
C ALA A 162 -11.06 3.09 -15.14
N LEU A 163 -9.77 3.37 -15.00
CA LEU A 163 -8.90 2.65 -14.06
C LEU A 163 -8.98 3.19 -12.63
N GLY A 164 -9.29 4.48 -12.44
CA GLY A 164 -9.35 5.10 -11.11
C GLY A 164 -8.09 4.85 -10.28
N LEU A 165 -8.25 4.56 -8.99
CA LEU A 165 -7.20 4.16 -8.04
C LEU A 165 -6.25 3.05 -8.51
N ARG A 166 -6.67 2.14 -9.40
CA ARG A 166 -5.78 1.08 -9.93
C ARG A 166 -4.56 1.66 -10.63
N THR A 167 -4.67 2.86 -11.20
CA THR A 167 -3.56 3.56 -11.83
C THR A 167 -2.47 3.93 -10.82
N PRO A 168 -2.71 4.79 -9.82
CA PRO A 168 -1.69 5.14 -8.83
C PRO A 168 -1.26 3.94 -7.97
N LEU A 169 -2.18 3.07 -7.55
CA LEU A 169 -1.85 1.91 -6.71
C LEU A 169 -0.97 0.90 -7.46
N GLY A 170 -1.27 0.62 -8.73
CA GLY A 170 -0.45 -0.23 -9.58
C GLY A 170 0.94 0.36 -9.83
N ASP A 171 1.02 1.68 -10.00
CA ASP A 171 2.29 2.40 -10.14
C ASP A 171 3.15 2.33 -8.88
N GLY A 172 2.55 2.45 -7.69
CA GLY A 172 3.25 2.27 -6.41
C GLY A 172 3.77 0.86 -6.21
N ALA A 173 2.95 -0.16 -6.48
CA ALA A 173 3.39 -1.56 -6.44
C ALA A 173 4.54 -1.83 -7.44
N ARG A 174 4.43 -1.27 -8.66
CA ARG A 174 5.46 -1.39 -9.69
C ARG A 174 6.79 -0.76 -9.26
N SER A 175 6.78 0.38 -8.56
CA SER A 175 8.03 1.02 -8.12
C SER A 175 8.78 0.14 -7.13
N VAL A 176 8.07 -0.50 -6.17
CA VAL A 176 8.65 -1.48 -5.24
C VAL A 176 9.29 -2.64 -6.01
N GLN A 177 8.56 -3.20 -6.97
CA GLN A 177 9.03 -4.29 -7.82
C GLN A 177 10.25 -3.90 -8.67
N PHE A 178 10.26 -2.69 -9.22
CA PHE A 178 11.36 -2.19 -10.04
C PHE A 178 12.63 -2.01 -9.20
N ILE A 179 12.51 -1.40 -8.03
CA ILE A 179 13.63 -1.24 -7.11
C ILE A 179 14.15 -2.62 -6.68
N ARG A 180 13.26 -3.58 -6.40
CA ARG A 180 13.62 -4.98 -6.07
C ARG A 180 14.39 -5.65 -7.22
N LEU A 181 13.95 -5.48 -8.47
CA LEU A 181 14.63 -6.02 -9.66
C LEU A 181 16.06 -5.48 -9.80
N HIS A 182 16.27 -4.24 -9.38
CA HIS A 182 17.54 -3.52 -9.56
C HIS A 182 18.32 -3.33 -8.26
N ALA A 183 17.93 -4.00 -7.18
CA ALA A 183 18.45 -3.78 -5.84
C ALA A 183 19.98 -3.91 -5.77
N GLU A 184 20.57 -4.92 -6.42
CA GLU A 184 22.02 -5.09 -6.50
C GLU A 184 22.72 -3.87 -7.13
N LYS A 185 22.18 -3.35 -8.24
CA LYS A 185 22.74 -2.18 -8.93
C LYS A 185 22.55 -0.88 -8.13
N LEU A 186 21.52 -0.83 -7.29
CA LEU A 186 21.23 0.30 -6.41
C LEU A 186 21.96 0.20 -5.06
N GLY A 187 22.65 -0.91 -4.78
CA GLY A 187 23.26 -1.18 -3.47
C GLY A 187 22.25 -1.48 -2.36
N ILE A 188 21.01 -1.84 -2.71
CA ILE A 188 19.89 -2.08 -1.78
C ILE A 188 19.75 -3.57 -1.45
N ASP A 189 19.38 -3.86 -0.21
CA ASP A 189 18.87 -5.17 0.20
C ASP A 189 17.37 -5.26 -0.11
N ALA A 190 17.05 -6.02 -1.16
CA ALA A 190 15.69 -6.30 -1.59
C ALA A 190 14.79 -6.90 -0.49
N ALA A 191 15.34 -7.55 0.54
CA ALA A 191 14.56 -8.14 1.62
C ALA A 191 14.16 -7.11 2.71
N ARG A 192 14.82 -5.95 2.76
CA ARG A 192 14.70 -4.97 3.84
C ARG A 192 14.14 -3.64 3.34
N ILE A 193 12.83 -3.65 3.08
CA ILE A 193 12.09 -2.50 2.55
C ILE A 193 10.96 -2.14 3.53
N VAL A 194 10.89 -0.86 3.92
CA VAL A 194 9.76 -0.27 4.64
C VAL A 194 9.10 0.79 3.76
N LEU A 195 7.77 0.83 3.76
CA LEU A 195 7.02 1.89 3.08
C LEU A 195 6.73 3.03 4.05
N LEU A 196 6.78 4.26 3.57
CA LEU A 196 6.35 5.45 4.29
C LEU A 196 5.44 6.24 3.37
N GLY A 197 4.31 6.72 3.88
CA GLY A 197 3.44 7.55 3.05
C GLY A 197 2.68 8.61 3.83
N ASP A 198 2.26 9.63 3.09
CA ASP A 198 1.39 10.70 3.56
C ASP A 198 0.02 10.62 2.90
N SER A 199 -1.05 10.81 3.67
CA SER A 199 -2.41 10.93 3.13
C SER A 199 -2.74 9.73 2.23
N VAL A 200 -3.04 9.95 0.95
CA VAL A 200 -3.26 8.90 -0.05
C VAL A 200 -2.03 8.03 -0.34
N GLY A 201 -0.81 8.56 -0.15
CA GLY A 201 0.43 7.78 -0.20
C GLY A 201 0.57 6.84 1.00
N ALA A 202 0.02 7.22 2.16
CA ALA A 202 -0.12 6.33 3.31
C ALA A 202 -1.15 5.23 3.02
N GLY A 203 -2.30 5.58 2.43
CA GLY A 203 -3.29 4.61 1.98
C GLY A 203 -2.73 3.63 0.94
N MET A 204 -1.93 4.12 -0.02
CA MET A 204 -1.19 3.29 -0.97
C MET A 204 -0.19 2.36 -0.26
N SER A 205 0.58 2.88 0.70
CA SER A 205 1.53 2.09 1.49
C SER A 205 0.83 0.97 2.26
N LEU A 206 -0.31 1.27 2.89
CA LEU A 206 -1.14 0.27 3.56
C LEU A 206 -1.64 -0.77 2.57
N TRP A 207 -2.19 -0.34 1.43
CA TRP A 207 -2.70 -1.25 0.40
C TRP A 207 -1.62 -2.21 -0.11
N ILE A 208 -0.41 -1.72 -0.40
CA ILE A 208 0.72 -2.59 -0.80
C ILE A 208 1.09 -3.55 0.34
N ALA A 209 1.14 -3.07 1.58
CA ALA A 209 1.58 -3.84 2.73
C ALA A 209 0.66 -5.02 3.07
N VAL A 210 -0.66 -4.87 2.86
CA VAL A 210 -1.67 -5.85 3.29
C VAL A 210 -2.35 -6.59 2.14
N SER A 211 -1.94 -6.32 0.90
CA SER A 211 -2.39 -7.10 -0.26
C SER A 211 -1.58 -8.40 -0.36
N ASP A 212 -2.19 -9.44 -0.90
CA ASP A 212 -1.46 -10.62 -1.37
C ASP A 212 -0.29 -10.21 -2.30
N ASP A 213 0.79 -11.00 -2.27
CA ASP A 213 1.96 -10.72 -3.11
C ASP A 213 1.55 -10.65 -4.58
N ARG A 214 1.79 -9.50 -5.21
CA ARG A 214 1.37 -9.21 -6.58
C ARG A 214 2.43 -9.61 -7.61
N ALA A 215 3.41 -10.43 -7.21
CA ALA A 215 4.35 -11.05 -8.13
C ALA A 215 3.61 -11.90 -9.17
N GLU A 216 4.00 -11.76 -10.43
CA GLU A 216 3.55 -12.54 -11.58
C GLU A 216 4.73 -13.35 -12.13
N PRO A 217 5.03 -14.56 -11.59
CA PRO A 217 6.27 -15.29 -11.91
C PRO A 217 6.48 -15.59 -13.39
N PHE A 218 5.39 -15.67 -14.16
CA PHE A 218 5.39 -15.98 -15.59
C PHE A 218 5.21 -14.76 -16.49
N SER A 219 5.21 -13.54 -15.94
CA SER A 219 5.04 -12.32 -16.73
C SER A 219 6.21 -12.13 -17.71
N THR A 220 5.93 -11.55 -18.87
CA THR A 220 6.99 -11.14 -19.82
C THR A 220 7.73 -9.90 -19.33
N ASP A 221 7.10 -9.09 -18.48
CA ASP A 221 7.73 -7.95 -17.81
C ASP A 221 8.52 -8.44 -16.58
N PRO A 222 9.87 -8.31 -16.56
CA PRO A 222 10.68 -8.74 -15.43
C PRO A 222 10.40 -7.98 -14.13
N VAL A 223 9.85 -6.76 -14.21
CA VAL A 223 9.44 -5.98 -13.04
C VAL A 223 8.29 -6.71 -12.35
N LEU A 224 7.25 -7.09 -13.08
CA LEU A 224 6.07 -7.75 -12.52
C LEU A 224 6.37 -9.11 -11.88
N ARG A 225 7.51 -9.74 -12.20
CA ARG A 225 7.94 -10.99 -11.53
C ARG A 225 8.41 -10.79 -10.10
N GLN A 226 8.75 -9.57 -9.72
CA GLN A 226 9.28 -9.26 -8.40
C GLN A 226 8.17 -9.21 -7.35
N SER A 227 8.51 -9.55 -6.11
CA SER A 227 7.57 -9.48 -4.98
C SER A 227 7.25 -8.03 -4.59
N THR A 228 6.00 -7.77 -4.21
CA THR A 228 5.56 -6.52 -3.60
C THR A 228 5.63 -6.53 -2.08
N ARG A 229 5.98 -7.66 -1.45
CA ARG A 229 6.04 -7.77 0.02
C ARG A 229 7.13 -6.86 0.61
N VAL A 230 6.82 -6.28 1.76
CA VAL A 230 7.67 -5.34 2.52
C VAL A 230 7.74 -5.77 3.99
N GLN A 231 8.65 -5.18 4.77
CA GLN A 231 8.84 -5.53 6.19
C GLN A 231 8.01 -4.67 7.15
N GLY A 232 7.57 -3.49 6.71
CA GLY A 232 6.78 -2.56 7.51
C GLY A 232 6.17 -1.44 6.67
N ALA A 233 5.16 -0.77 7.23
CA ALA A 233 4.59 0.43 6.64
C ALA A 233 4.32 1.52 7.68
N ILE A 234 4.71 2.75 7.36
CA ILE A 234 4.50 3.96 8.14
C ILE A 234 3.42 4.80 7.46
N LEU A 235 2.33 5.02 8.18
CA LEU A 235 1.07 5.49 7.64
C LEU A 235 0.69 6.83 8.29
N ARG A 236 1.05 7.94 7.64
CA ARG A 236 0.78 9.30 8.15
C ARG A 236 -0.52 9.84 7.54
N GLU A 237 -1.49 10.15 8.39
CA GLU A 237 -2.83 10.63 8.03
C GLU A 237 -3.55 9.70 7.02
N THR A 238 -3.50 8.40 7.28
CA THR A 238 -3.94 7.37 6.32
C THR A 238 -5.47 7.17 6.27
N GLN A 239 -5.91 6.42 5.26
CA GLN A 239 -7.26 5.89 5.11
C GLN A 239 -7.28 4.42 5.48
N ALA A 240 -8.31 3.98 6.22
CA ALA A 240 -8.49 2.59 6.61
C ALA A 240 -8.83 1.66 5.43
N SER A 241 -9.48 2.21 4.41
CA SER A 241 -9.93 1.50 3.22
C SER A 241 -10.15 2.49 2.09
N PHE A 242 -9.92 2.09 0.84
CA PHE A 242 -10.38 2.84 -0.32
C PHE A 242 -11.75 2.36 -0.82
N ASP A 243 -12.41 1.41 -0.13
CA ASP A 243 -13.84 1.15 -0.28
C ASP A 243 -14.65 2.18 0.53
N VAL A 244 -14.94 3.32 -0.10
CA VAL A 244 -15.65 4.45 0.50
C VAL A 244 -17.08 4.11 0.93
N ASP A 245 -17.66 3.05 0.35
CA ASP A 245 -19.00 2.57 0.69
C ASP A 245 -19.06 2.06 2.13
N ARG A 246 -17.95 1.48 2.59
CA ARG A 246 -17.81 0.88 3.91
C ARG A 246 -17.51 1.88 5.01
N TRP A 247 -17.11 3.10 4.68
CA TRP A 247 -16.70 4.09 5.68
C TRP A 247 -17.78 4.39 6.70
N SER A 248 -19.06 4.42 6.30
CA SER A 248 -20.17 4.63 7.25
C SER A 248 -20.25 3.52 8.30
N GLU A 249 -19.90 2.29 7.91
CA GLU A 249 -20.03 1.08 8.72
C GLU A 249 -18.76 0.78 9.54
N ASP A 250 -17.58 1.04 8.98
CA ASP A 250 -16.30 0.63 9.57
C ASP A 250 -15.55 1.80 10.25
N VAL A 251 -15.51 2.97 9.60
CA VAL A 251 -14.71 4.12 10.09
C VAL A 251 -15.57 5.06 10.94
N PHE A 252 -16.79 5.33 10.48
CA PHE A 252 -17.69 6.30 11.07
C PHE A 252 -18.86 5.63 11.80
N TYR A 253 -18.71 4.36 12.15
CA TYR A 253 -19.72 3.60 12.91
C TYR A 253 -20.24 4.39 14.11
N GLY A 254 -21.57 4.42 14.26
CA GLY A 254 -22.26 5.07 15.37
C GLY A 254 -22.12 6.60 15.42
N SER A 255 -21.44 7.25 14.48
CA SER A 255 -21.33 8.72 14.43
C SER A 255 -22.56 9.39 13.82
N GLY A 256 -23.36 8.64 13.05
CA GLY A 256 -24.44 9.18 12.23
C GLY A 256 -23.96 9.80 10.92
N ALA A 257 -22.66 9.77 10.60
CA ALA A 257 -22.17 10.10 9.27
C ALA A 257 -22.65 9.04 8.27
N CYS A 258 -23.28 9.51 7.19
CA CYS A 258 -23.70 8.68 6.07
C CYS A 258 -23.14 9.29 4.80
N PHE A 259 -22.43 8.46 4.03
CA PHE A 259 -21.82 8.87 2.76
C PHE A 259 -22.69 8.52 1.55
N ARG A 260 -23.88 7.93 1.78
CA ARG A 260 -24.93 7.72 0.78
C ARG A 260 -26.09 8.70 0.99
N GLY A 261 -26.38 9.52 -0.03
CA GLY A 261 -27.55 10.39 -0.09
C GLY A 261 -27.50 11.62 0.83
N GLY A 262 -27.10 12.78 0.27
CA GLY A 262 -27.11 14.05 1.00
C GLY A 262 -25.91 14.26 1.94
N SER A 263 -24.70 13.90 1.46
CA SER A 263 -23.45 14.13 2.18
C SER A 263 -23.28 15.61 2.57
N ARG A 264 -22.72 15.84 3.76
CA ARG A 264 -22.28 17.17 4.22
C ARG A 264 -21.03 17.69 3.51
N CYS A 265 -20.38 16.83 2.72
CA CYS A 265 -19.19 17.13 1.94
C CYS A 265 -19.59 17.22 0.45
N PRO A 266 -19.61 18.43 -0.13
CA PRO A 266 -19.97 18.65 -1.53
C PRO A 266 -19.08 17.90 -2.53
N GLU A 267 -17.81 17.69 -2.18
CA GLU A 267 -16.78 17.10 -3.05
C GLU A 267 -16.86 15.57 -3.10
N LEU A 268 -17.61 14.94 -2.20
CA LEU A 268 -17.59 13.50 -2.00
C LEU A 268 -17.95 12.72 -3.26
N GLU A 269 -19.05 13.10 -3.92
CA GLU A 269 -19.54 12.41 -5.11
C GLU A 269 -18.48 12.42 -6.21
N ASP A 270 -17.95 13.61 -6.52
CA ASP A 270 -16.87 13.79 -7.47
C ASP A 270 -15.66 12.91 -7.17
N LYS A 271 -15.25 12.82 -5.90
CA LYS A 271 -14.13 11.98 -5.47
C LYS A 271 -14.42 10.48 -5.60
N ILE A 272 -15.66 10.05 -5.36
CA ILE A 272 -16.08 8.66 -5.57
C ILE A 272 -16.00 8.29 -7.04
N LEU A 273 -16.47 9.17 -7.93
CA LEU A 273 -16.39 8.98 -9.39
C LEU A 273 -14.92 8.84 -9.82
N ASP A 274 -14.05 9.75 -9.35
CA ASP A 274 -12.61 9.72 -9.60
C ASP A 274 -11.94 8.43 -9.14
N PHE A 275 -12.26 7.98 -7.92
CA PHE A 275 -11.62 6.82 -7.31
C PHE A 275 -11.91 5.53 -8.09
N TYR A 276 -13.11 5.39 -8.63
CA TYR A 276 -13.51 4.17 -9.31
C TYR A 276 -13.54 4.28 -10.84
N GLY A 277 -13.24 5.46 -11.39
CA GLY A 277 -13.29 5.68 -12.84
C GLY A 277 -14.70 5.46 -13.41
N ILE A 278 -15.73 5.77 -12.62
CA ILE A 278 -17.14 5.65 -12.99
C ILE A 278 -17.73 7.02 -13.31
N SER A 279 -18.79 7.08 -14.10
CA SER A 279 -19.42 8.35 -14.51
C SER A 279 -20.73 8.62 -13.76
N ASP A 280 -21.32 7.59 -13.14
CA ASP A 280 -22.55 7.67 -12.36
C ASP A 280 -22.39 6.91 -11.03
N LEU A 281 -22.89 7.48 -9.93
CA LEU A 281 -22.86 6.84 -8.61
C LEU A 281 -23.64 5.52 -8.57
N ASP A 282 -24.64 5.32 -9.43
CA ASP A 282 -25.36 4.05 -9.52
C ASP A 282 -24.43 2.89 -9.95
N GLU A 283 -23.35 3.19 -10.68
CA GLU A 283 -22.32 2.22 -11.05
C GLU A 283 -21.50 1.72 -9.85
N LEU A 284 -21.52 2.40 -8.69
CA LEU A 284 -20.88 1.92 -7.45
C LEU A 284 -21.43 0.56 -7.00
N GLY A 285 -22.67 0.28 -7.40
CA GLY A 285 -23.39 -0.97 -7.19
C GLY A 285 -23.28 -2.00 -8.31
N SER A 286 -22.47 -1.78 -9.34
CA SER A 286 -22.25 -2.78 -10.41
C SER A 286 -21.45 -3.99 -9.91
N SER A 287 -21.44 -5.10 -10.66
CA SER A 287 -20.58 -6.25 -10.35
C SER A 287 -19.11 -5.89 -10.42
N GLU A 288 -18.77 -5.10 -11.43
CA GLU A 288 -17.43 -4.67 -11.79
C GLU A 288 -16.87 -3.75 -10.71
N THR A 289 -17.62 -2.71 -10.33
CA THR A 289 -17.19 -1.75 -9.30
C THR A 289 -17.20 -2.37 -7.91
N ARG A 290 -18.08 -3.35 -7.60
CA ARG A 290 -17.95 -4.12 -6.35
C ARG A 290 -16.69 -4.96 -6.31
N ALA A 291 -16.32 -5.62 -7.41
CA ALA A 291 -15.06 -6.36 -7.47
C ALA A 291 -13.86 -5.40 -7.35
N TYR A 292 -13.96 -4.21 -7.95
CA TYR A 292 -13.00 -3.14 -7.76
C TYR A 292 -12.83 -2.77 -6.29
N ARG A 293 -13.93 -2.40 -5.63
CA ARG A 293 -13.91 -1.94 -4.24
C ARG A 293 -13.30 -2.97 -3.30
N ARG A 294 -13.60 -4.25 -3.48
CA ARG A 294 -12.98 -5.34 -2.71
C ARG A 294 -11.46 -5.41 -2.87
N ASP A 295 -10.93 -5.17 -4.06
CA ASP A 295 -9.48 -5.20 -4.33
C ASP A 295 -8.75 -3.99 -3.72
N VAL A 296 -9.48 -2.94 -3.35
CA VAL A 296 -8.94 -1.74 -2.66
C VAL A 296 -9.50 -1.56 -1.25
N ASP A 297 -10.11 -2.61 -0.69
CA ASP A 297 -10.63 -2.61 0.68
C ASP A 297 -9.58 -3.19 1.63
N MET A 298 -8.71 -2.36 2.19
CA MET A 298 -7.56 -2.83 2.98
C MET A 298 -7.97 -3.61 4.25
N ILE A 299 -9.13 -3.34 4.84
CA ILE A 299 -9.56 -3.99 6.09
C ILE A 299 -9.79 -5.50 5.96
N PRO A 300 -10.57 -6.03 4.99
CA PRO A 300 -10.67 -7.47 4.79
C PRO A 300 -9.41 -8.11 4.21
N LEU A 301 -8.54 -7.35 3.53
CA LEU A 301 -7.28 -7.85 2.98
C LEU A 301 -6.27 -8.22 4.08
N MET A 302 -6.31 -7.55 5.24
CA MET A 302 -5.34 -7.80 6.32
C MET A 302 -5.40 -9.23 6.90
N THR A 303 -4.24 -9.89 6.93
CA THR A 303 -3.98 -11.25 7.46
C THR A 303 -2.82 -11.29 8.46
N ALA A 304 -2.61 -12.43 9.13
CA ALA A 304 -1.62 -12.56 10.20
C ALA A 304 -0.15 -12.54 9.72
N ASP A 305 0.09 -12.71 8.42
CA ASP A 305 1.41 -12.71 7.78
C ASP A 305 1.80 -11.36 7.17
N ASP A 306 0.96 -10.34 7.37
CA ASP A 306 1.25 -8.96 6.97
C ASP A 306 2.33 -8.31 7.86
N PRO A 307 3.04 -7.31 7.33
CA PRO A 307 4.13 -6.65 8.04
C PRO A 307 3.64 -5.73 9.16
N ALA A 308 4.58 -5.32 10.02
CA ALA A 308 4.27 -4.40 11.11
C ALA A 308 3.81 -3.01 10.59
N LEU A 309 2.92 -2.35 11.32
CA LEU A 309 2.33 -1.07 10.94
C LEU A 309 2.62 0.04 11.96
N PHE A 310 3.07 1.21 11.49
CA PHE A 310 3.06 2.44 12.26
C PHE A 310 1.91 3.32 11.76
N ILE A 311 0.91 3.56 12.61
CA ILE A 311 -0.36 4.19 12.22
C ILE A 311 -0.49 5.52 12.95
N ARG A 312 -0.62 6.63 12.21
CA ARG A 312 -0.76 7.96 12.80
C ARG A 312 -1.80 8.79 12.06
N ASN A 313 -2.89 9.13 12.74
CA ASN A 313 -3.80 10.19 12.32
C ASN A 313 -4.00 11.15 13.51
N GLN A 314 -3.22 12.23 13.52
CA GLN A 314 -3.08 13.15 14.64
C GLN A 314 -3.40 14.60 14.28
N ASP A 315 -3.38 14.94 12.99
CA ASP A 315 -3.44 16.33 12.55
C ASP A 315 -4.88 16.84 12.39
N ARG A 316 -5.90 15.99 12.55
CA ARG A 316 -7.32 16.33 12.40
C ARG A 316 -8.15 16.03 13.65
N PRO A 317 -9.19 16.84 13.92
CA PRO A 317 -10.05 16.63 15.09
C PRO A 317 -10.98 15.43 14.93
N ASN A 318 -11.36 14.82 16.05
CA ASN A 318 -12.44 13.83 16.11
C ASN A 318 -13.80 14.54 16.12
N ARG A 319 -14.35 14.82 14.94
CA ARG A 319 -15.69 15.42 14.78
C ARG A 319 -16.31 14.95 13.47
N LEU A 320 -17.64 15.09 13.37
CA LEU A 320 -18.33 14.79 12.12
C LEU A 320 -17.69 15.56 10.96
N PRO A 321 -17.23 14.85 9.92
CA PRO A 321 -16.52 15.49 8.82
C PRO A 321 -17.48 16.32 7.96
N SER A 322 -17.00 17.47 7.51
CA SER A 322 -17.77 18.45 6.72
C SER A 322 -17.16 18.75 5.36
N ASN A 323 -16.00 18.17 5.04
CA ASN A 323 -15.29 18.32 3.77
C ASN A 323 -14.42 17.08 3.55
N TRP A 324 -13.82 16.98 2.35
CA TRP A 324 -13.06 15.81 1.94
C TRP A 324 -11.82 15.54 2.81
N ASP A 325 -11.06 16.57 3.15
CA ASP A 325 -9.88 16.49 4.03
C ASP A 325 -10.22 15.84 5.39
N LEU A 326 -11.31 16.30 6.04
CA LEU A 326 -11.75 15.73 7.31
C LEU A 326 -12.28 14.29 7.17
N ILE A 327 -12.80 13.91 5.99
CA ILE A 327 -13.20 12.52 5.75
C ILE A 327 -11.97 11.63 5.62
N LEU A 328 -10.99 12.02 4.79
CA LEU A 328 -9.80 11.22 4.48
C LEU A 328 -8.84 11.05 5.67
N HIS A 329 -8.76 12.07 6.53
CA HIS A 329 -7.76 12.14 7.61
C HIS A 329 -8.37 11.97 9.00
N HIS A 330 -9.65 11.60 9.09
CA HIS A 330 -10.31 11.42 10.36
C HIS A 330 -9.54 10.43 11.26
N PRO A 331 -9.31 10.72 12.56
CA PRO A 331 -8.52 9.85 13.44
C PRO A 331 -9.10 8.44 13.62
N ARG A 332 -10.37 8.24 13.26
CA ARG A 332 -11.00 6.91 13.29
C ARG A 332 -10.45 5.96 12.22
N HIS A 333 -9.88 6.45 11.12
CA HIS A 333 -9.20 5.57 10.17
C HIS A 333 -8.08 4.78 10.87
N ALA A 334 -7.28 5.48 11.68
CA ALA A 334 -6.20 4.86 12.44
C ALA A 334 -6.71 3.78 13.42
N THR A 335 -7.80 4.04 14.14
CA THR A 335 -8.38 3.04 15.05
C THR A 335 -9.01 1.87 14.31
N THR A 336 -9.66 2.09 13.17
CA THR A 336 -10.22 1.00 12.36
C THR A 336 -9.13 0.05 11.85
N ILE A 337 -7.99 0.59 11.41
CA ILE A 337 -6.83 -0.23 11.02
C ILE A 337 -6.28 -1.00 12.23
N ALA A 338 -6.06 -0.32 13.36
CA ALA A 338 -5.51 -0.93 14.56
C ALA A 338 -6.42 -2.04 15.13
N ASP A 339 -7.73 -1.84 15.12
CA ASP A 339 -8.72 -2.84 15.55
C ASP A 339 -8.63 -4.10 14.69
N LYS A 340 -8.50 -3.94 13.37
CA LYS A 340 -8.30 -5.07 12.46
C LYS A 340 -6.94 -5.74 12.68
N ALA A 341 -5.87 -4.96 12.75
CA ALA A 341 -4.51 -5.44 13.01
C ALA A 341 -4.44 -6.29 14.29
N SER A 342 -5.03 -5.80 15.38
CA SER A 342 -5.13 -6.50 16.67
C SER A 342 -5.84 -7.86 16.54
N ARG A 343 -6.96 -7.91 15.80
CA ARG A 343 -7.74 -9.15 15.63
C ARG A 343 -7.02 -10.24 14.83
N VAL A 344 -6.21 -9.84 13.84
CA VAL A 344 -5.45 -10.80 13.00
C VAL A 344 -4.04 -11.06 13.51
N GLY A 345 -3.56 -10.30 14.48
CA GLY A 345 -2.25 -10.49 15.11
C GLY A 345 -1.10 -9.75 14.42
N ILE A 346 -1.39 -8.70 13.63
CA ILE A 346 -0.36 -7.81 13.07
C ILE A 346 0.24 -6.96 14.19
N GLU A 347 1.56 -6.84 14.22
CA GLU A 347 2.26 -5.90 15.11
C GLU A 347 1.97 -4.45 14.67
N TYR A 348 1.58 -3.58 15.61
CA TYR A 348 1.37 -2.17 15.26
C TYR A 348 1.75 -1.18 16.37
N THR A 349 1.99 0.06 15.95
CA THR A 349 2.11 1.27 16.76
C THR A 349 1.01 2.23 16.33
N LEU A 350 0.33 2.90 17.28
CA LEU A 350 -0.86 3.72 17.01
C LEU A 350 -0.79 5.10 17.70
N TYR A 351 -1.02 6.14 16.92
CA TYR A 351 -1.14 7.53 17.37
C TYR A 351 -2.42 8.16 16.81
N ALA A 352 -3.34 8.51 17.71
CA ALA A 352 -4.58 9.23 17.39
C ALA A 352 -4.99 10.14 18.59
N PRO A 353 -4.24 11.21 18.87
CA PRO A 353 -4.42 12.04 20.08
C PRO A 353 -5.80 12.71 20.17
N ALA A 354 -6.44 13.01 19.03
CA ALA A 354 -7.82 13.51 19.02
C ALA A 354 -8.86 12.50 19.57
N LEU A 355 -8.48 11.23 19.72
CA LEU A 355 -9.23 10.16 20.38
C LEU A 355 -8.68 9.83 21.78
N GLY A 356 -7.70 10.58 22.27
CA GLY A 356 -6.99 10.30 23.52
C GLY A 356 -6.02 9.13 23.43
N ILE A 357 -5.57 8.78 22.22
CA ILE A 357 -4.66 7.66 21.97
C ILE A 357 -3.28 8.20 21.61
N GLU A 358 -2.30 7.94 22.46
CA GLU A 358 -0.88 8.20 22.22
C GLU A 358 -0.13 6.91 22.56
N ASP A 359 0.87 6.51 21.75
CA ASP A 359 1.69 5.35 22.13
C ASP A 359 2.55 5.70 23.34
N PHE A 360 2.30 5.01 24.45
CA PHE A 360 3.01 5.14 25.73
C PHE A 360 4.50 4.77 25.63
N ARG A 361 4.92 4.07 24.56
CA ARG A 361 6.32 3.70 24.32
C ARG A 361 7.14 4.85 23.73
N GLY A 362 6.49 5.87 23.16
CA GLY A 362 7.17 7.02 22.56
C GLY A 362 7.99 6.73 21.30
N GLU A 363 7.73 5.59 20.63
CA GLU A 363 8.40 5.21 19.38
C GLU A 363 7.99 6.18 18.26
N ASN A 364 8.93 6.91 17.67
CA ASN A 364 8.63 7.71 16.47
C ASN A 364 8.78 6.89 15.18
N GLU A 365 8.33 7.46 14.06
CA GLU A 365 8.33 6.79 12.75
C GLU A 365 9.72 6.32 12.29
N VAL A 366 10.78 7.07 12.62
CA VAL A 366 12.17 6.68 12.28
C VAL A 366 12.63 5.54 13.18
N ASP A 367 12.33 5.58 14.48
CA ASP A 367 12.67 4.48 15.40
C ASP A 367 11.99 3.17 14.99
N PHE A 368 10.71 3.26 14.58
CA PHE A 368 9.98 2.14 14.01
C PHE A 368 10.68 1.59 12.76
N ALA A 369 11.01 2.45 11.79
CA ALA A 369 11.69 2.03 10.56
C ALA A 369 13.01 1.30 10.87
N LEU A 370 13.86 1.88 11.71
CA LEU A 370 15.16 1.32 12.08
C LEU A 370 15.01 -0.02 12.79
N ARG A 371 14.02 -0.17 13.69
CA ARG A 371 13.75 -1.44 14.38
C ARG A 371 13.30 -2.53 13.42
N ILE A 372 12.45 -2.20 12.45
CA ILE A 372 11.96 -3.16 11.46
C ILE A 372 13.08 -3.59 10.51
N LEU A 373 13.88 -2.65 10.03
CA LEU A 373 14.97 -2.86 9.07
C LEU A 373 16.24 -3.49 9.67
N ALA A 374 16.32 -3.61 11.00
CA ALA A 374 17.40 -4.31 11.72
C ALA A 374 17.19 -5.84 11.80
N LYS A 375 16.01 -6.34 11.43
CA LYS A 375 15.69 -7.78 11.37
C LYS A 375 16.19 -8.39 10.06
#